data_AF-A0A447U2X2-F1
#
_entry.id   AF-A0A447U2X2-F1
#
_cell.length_a   1.000
_cell.length_b   1.000
_cell.length_c   1.000
_cell.angle_alpha   90.00
_cell.angle_beta   90.00
_cell.angle_gamma   90.00
#
_symmetry.space_group_name_H-M   'P 1'
#
loop_
_entity.id
_entity.type
_entity.pdbx_description
1 polymer ?
#
loop_
_entity_poly.entity_id
_entity_poly.type
_entity_poly.pdbx_seq_one_letter_code
_entity_poly.pdbx_strand_id
1 'polypeptide(L)'
;MGLQSPYYGDYPPFHYRRYSTYWSLFFGEFQYLFAVFLVYFGLPSIGIYVSPLVAMNLSVGLISGSYLAEVFRGALKLVEPYEITVAKVAGMRQLQVIINIELPQMLRFSVPGIINEFFFCIKSDALCLYCRYR
;
A
#
# COMPACT_ATOMS: atom_id res chain seq x y z
N MET A 1 -23.96 -21.08 -24.51
CA MET A 1 -23.38 -20.48 -25.72
C MET A 1 -22.77 -19.15 -25.30
N GLY A 2 -21.46 -19.16 -24.99
CA GLY A 2 -20.78 -18.05 -24.34
C GLY A 2 -20.67 -16.85 -25.26
N LEU A 3 -21.34 -15.75 -24.90
CA LEU A 3 -21.17 -14.47 -25.57
C LEU A 3 -19.82 -13.88 -25.16
N GLN A 4 -18.75 -14.27 -25.85
CA GLN A 4 -17.49 -13.53 -25.83
C GLN A 4 -17.75 -12.16 -26.47
N SER A 5 -18.03 -11.18 -25.61
CA SER A 5 -18.17 -9.79 -25.98
C SER A 5 -16.84 -9.30 -26.59
N PRO A 6 -16.84 -8.70 -27.79
CA PRO A 6 -15.64 -8.34 -28.55
C PRO A 6 -14.76 -7.25 -27.90
N TYR A 7 -15.09 -6.77 -26.71
CA TYR A 7 -14.37 -5.72 -25.98
C TYR A 7 -13.29 -6.24 -25.01
N TYR A 8 -13.01 -7.54 -24.98
CA TYR A 8 -12.08 -8.17 -24.02
C TYR A 8 -10.59 -7.79 -24.19
N GLY A 9 -10.20 -7.14 -25.30
CA GLY A 9 -8.79 -6.93 -25.68
C GLY A 9 -8.17 -5.56 -25.34
N ASP A 10 -8.95 -4.54 -24.99
CA ASP A 10 -8.51 -3.13 -25.04
C ASP A 10 -8.54 -2.40 -23.68
N TYR A 11 -8.16 -3.10 -22.60
CA TYR A 11 -7.95 -2.42 -21.32
C TYR A 11 -6.49 -2.00 -21.18
N PRO A 12 -6.16 -0.70 -21.31
CA PRO A 12 -4.80 -0.25 -21.02
C PRO A 12 -4.49 -0.53 -19.54
N PRO A 13 -3.27 -1.00 -19.22
CA PRO A 13 -2.86 -1.15 -17.83
C PRO A 13 -2.91 0.20 -17.12
N PHE A 14 -3.46 0.19 -15.92
CA PHE A 14 -3.66 1.37 -15.08
C PHE A 14 -2.36 2.16 -14.87
N HIS A 15 -2.40 3.48 -15.11
CA HIS A 15 -1.23 4.34 -15.33
C HIS A 15 -0.42 4.73 -14.08
N TYR A 16 -0.91 4.51 -12.85
CA TYR A 16 -0.19 4.92 -11.61
C TYR A 16 0.89 3.92 -11.14
N ARG A 17 1.20 2.93 -11.97
CA ARG A 17 2.04 1.76 -11.65
C ARG A 17 3.47 2.09 -11.24
N ARG A 18 4.08 3.17 -11.73
CA ARG A 18 5.54 3.38 -11.63
C ARG A 18 5.98 3.76 -10.21
N TYR A 19 5.47 4.86 -9.65
CA TYR A 19 5.95 5.37 -8.36
C TYR A 19 5.61 4.46 -7.18
N SER A 20 4.40 3.91 -7.14
CA SER A 20 3.99 2.97 -6.08
C SER A 20 4.81 1.68 -6.09
N THR A 21 5.21 1.19 -7.27
CA THR A 21 6.03 -0.02 -7.39
C THR A 21 7.47 0.21 -6.94
N TYR A 22 8.08 1.37 -7.26
CA TYR A 22 9.43 1.66 -6.77
C TYR A 22 9.46 1.80 -5.25
N TRP A 23 8.46 2.45 -4.66
CA TRP A 23 8.34 2.60 -3.21
C TRP A 23 8.17 1.24 -2.52
N SER A 24 7.26 0.39 -3.02
CA SER A 24 6.99 -0.91 -2.40
C SER A 24 8.13 -1.93 -2.57
N LEU A 25 8.83 -1.91 -3.70
CA LEU A 25 10.00 -2.77 -3.93
C LEU A 25 11.21 -2.37 -3.08
N PHE A 26 11.39 -1.07 -2.82
CA PHE A 26 12.52 -0.60 -2.02
C PHE A 26 12.30 -0.84 -0.53
N PHE A 27 11.09 -0.57 -0.01
CA PHE A 27 10.79 -0.66 1.43
C PHE A 27 10.15 -1.98 1.86
N GLY A 28 9.52 -2.74 0.95
CA GLY A 28 8.87 -4.02 1.26
C GLY A 28 9.84 -5.14 1.64
N GLU A 29 11.11 -5.03 1.23
CA GLU A 29 12.17 -6.00 1.56
C GLU A 29 12.87 -5.69 2.90
N PHE A 30 12.64 -4.51 3.50
CA PHE A 30 13.29 -4.12 4.75
C PHE A 30 12.49 -4.60 5.98
N GLN A 31 13.16 -5.34 6.87
CA GLN A 31 12.61 -5.65 8.19
C GLN A 31 12.48 -4.39 9.05
N TYR A 32 11.42 -4.31 9.87
CA TYR A 32 11.16 -3.24 10.84
C TYR A 32 12.35 -2.92 11.75
N LEU A 33 13.01 -3.95 12.28
CA LEU A 33 14.20 -3.78 13.12
C LEU A 33 15.37 -3.12 12.37
N PHE A 34 15.55 -3.49 11.09
CA PHE A 34 16.60 -2.92 10.26
C PHE A 34 16.34 -1.44 9.95
N ALA A 35 15.11 -1.05 9.67
CA ALA A 35 14.79 0.36 9.45
C ALA A 35 14.89 1.20 10.72
N VAL A 36 14.54 0.68 11.90
CA VAL A 36 14.77 1.38 13.17
C VAL A 36 16.26 1.55 13.42
N PHE A 37 17.07 0.52 13.16
CA PHE A 37 18.53 0.60 13.26
C PHE A 37 19.10 1.66 12.29
N LEU A 38 18.68 1.64 11.03
CA LEU A 38 19.15 2.57 10.01
C LEU A 38 18.76 4.02 10.33
N VAL A 39 17.55 4.26 10.84
CA VAL A 39 17.14 5.62 11.21
C VAL A 39 17.85 6.08 12.48
N TYR A 40 17.97 5.22 13.50
CA TYR A 40 18.57 5.59 14.77
C TYR A 40 20.10 5.79 14.69
N PHE A 41 20.81 4.97 13.92
CA PHE A 41 22.28 5.08 13.75
C PHE A 41 22.69 5.85 12.49
N GLY A 42 21.85 5.89 11.45
CA GLY A 42 22.14 6.57 10.19
C GLY A 42 21.83 8.07 10.21
N LEU A 43 20.75 8.54 10.85
CA LEU A 43 20.45 9.98 10.91
C LEU A 43 21.47 10.80 11.71
N PRO A 44 22.06 10.29 12.82
CA PRO A 44 23.14 11.00 13.49
C PRO A 44 24.37 11.21 12.60
N SER A 45 24.62 10.31 11.64
CA SER A 45 25.74 10.44 10.69
C SER A 45 25.61 11.63 9.74
N ILE A 46 24.39 12.17 9.56
CA ILE A 46 24.09 13.38 8.79
C ILE A 46 23.81 14.60 9.69
N GLY A 47 24.11 14.51 10.98
CA GLY A 47 23.97 15.61 11.95
C GLY A 47 22.56 15.78 12.54
N ILE A 48 21.63 14.85 12.26
CA ILE A 48 20.26 14.89 12.79
C ILE A 48 20.17 13.95 14.00
N TYR A 49 20.14 14.53 15.19
CA TYR A 49 19.91 13.78 16.42
C TYR A 49 18.41 13.60 16.65
N VAL A 50 17.94 12.36 16.51
CA VAL A 50 16.53 12.02 16.64
C VAL A 50 16.31 11.26 17.95
N SER A 51 15.28 11.65 18.70
CA SER A 51 14.86 10.87 19.88
C SER A 51 14.52 9.44 19.47
N PRO A 52 14.86 8.41 20.28
CA PRO A 52 14.52 7.01 19.98
C PRO A 52 13.05 6.80 19.60
N LEU A 53 12.13 7.53 20.25
CA LEU A 53 10.70 7.45 19.97
C LEU A 53 10.34 7.96 18.57
N VAL A 54 10.98 9.06 18.15
CA VAL A 54 10.75 9.65 16.82
C VAL A 54 11.37 8.78 15.73
N ALA A 55 12.57 8.24 15.97
CA ALA A 55 13.22 7.31 15.06
C ALA A 55 12.35 6.06 14.83
N MET A 56 11.79 5.50 15.91
CA MET A 56 10.90 4.35 15.88
C MET A 56 9.64 4.62 15.04
N ASN A 57 8.88 5.67 15.38
CA ASN A 57 7.64 6.02 14.67
C ASN A 57 7.88 6.26 13.18
N LEU A 58 9.02 6.89 12.84
CA LEU A 58 9.37 7.23 11.46
C LEU A 58 9.72 5.98 10.66
N SER A 59 10.51 5.06 11.23
CA SER A 59 10.84 3.78 10.59
C SER A 59 9.62 2.88 10.39
N VAL A 60 8.78 2.74 11.42
CA VAL A 60 7.56 1.92 11.36
C VAL A 60 6.59 2.51 10.33
N GLY A 61 6.40 3.83 10.32
CA GLY A 61 5.53 4.51 9.35
C GLY A 61 5.99 4.34 7.90
N LEU A 62 7.30 4.41 7.64
CA LEU A 62 7.85 4.23 6.29
C LEU A 62 7.60 2.81 5.75
N ILE A 63 7.87 1.79 6.56
CA ILE A 63 7.64 0.39 6.16
C ILE A 63 6.16 0.10 6.04
N SER A 64 5.36 0.52 7.02
CA SER A 64 3.92 0.27 7.00
C SER A 64 3.25 0.92 5.78
N GLY A 65 3.70 2.12 5.40
CA GLY A 65 3.25 2.78 4.16
C GLY A 65 3.57 1.99 2.88
N SER A 66 4.71 1.30 2.85
CA SER A 66 5.09 0.39 1.74
C SER A 66 4.17 -0.83 1.66
N TYR A 67 3.94 -1.49 2.80
CA TYR A 67 3.03 -2.63 2.88
C TYR A 67 1.60 -2.25 2.50
N LEU A 68 1.12 -1.11 2.99
CA LEU A 68 -0.22 -0.61 2.68
C LEU A 68 -0.39 -0.30 1.18
N ALA A 69 0.65 0.26 0.54
CA ALA A 69 0.66 0.49 -0.90
C ALA A 69 0.54 -0.83 -1.69
N GLU A 70 1.21 -1.88 -1.23
CA GLU A 70 1.14 -3.22 -1.84
C GLU A 70 -0.24 -3.88 -1.62
N VAL A 71 -0.83 -3.70 -0.43
CA VAL A 71 -2.20 -4.14 -0.14
C VAL A 71 -3.19 -3.45 -1.08
N PHE A 72 -3.12 -2.14 -1.26
CA PHE A 72 -4.00 -1.42 -2.19
C PHE A 72 -3.75 -1.85 -3.65
N ARG A 73 -2.49 -2.07 -4.03
CA ARG A 73 -2.14 -2.57 -5.37
C ARG A 73 -2.69 -3.97 -5.63
N GLY A 74 -2.63 -4.85 -4.64
CA GLY A 74 -3.25 -6.17 -4.68
C GLY A 74 -4.77 -6.09 -4.77
N ALA A 75 -5.38 -5.23 -3.95
CA ALA A 75 -6.81 -5.01 -3.92
C ALA A 75 -7.36 -4.44 -5.24
N LEU A 76 -6.65 -3.53 -5.90
CA LEU A 76 -7.07 -3.00 -7.19
C LEU A 76 -7.11 -4.09 -8.27
N LYS A 77 -6.15 -5.02 -8.26
CA LYS A 77 -6.12 -6.14 -9.22
C LYS A 77 -7.30 -7.11 -9.08
N LEU A 78 -7.98 -7.09 -7.93
CA LEU A 78 -9.16 -7.91 -7.69
C LEU A 78 -10.44 -7.30 -8.28
N VAL A 79 -10.42 -6.02 -8.65
CA VAL A 79 -11.55 -5.38 -9.34
C VAL A 79 -11.64 -5.96 -10.76
N GLU A 80 -12.81 -6.51 -11.08
CA GLU A 80 -12.97 -7.19 -12.36
C GLU A 80 -13.04 -6.17 -13.52
N PRO A 81 -12.29 -6.40 -14.62
CA PRO A 81 -12.25 -5.46 -15.74
C PRO A 81 -13.60 -5.31 -16.46
N TYR A 82 -14.52 -6.28 -16.32
CA TYR A 82 -15.84 -6.21 -16.96
C TYR A 82 -16.66 -5.02 -16.47
N GLU A 83 -16.55 -4.66 -15.19
CA GLU A 83 -17.34 -3.58 -14.60
C GLU A 83 -16.95 -2.23 -15.19
N ILE A 84 -15.66 -2.04 -15.44
CA ILE A 84 -15.09 -0.85 -16.08
C ILE A 84 -15.63 -0.72 -17.51
N THR A 85 -15.76 -1.84 -18.23
CA THR A 85 -16.29 -1.88 -19.61
C THR A 85 -17.77 -1.53 -19.64
N VAL A 86 -18.57 -2.13 -18.76
CA VAL A 86 -20.00 -1.86 -18.65
C VAL A 86 -20.23 -0.38 -18.31
N ALA A 87 -19.46 0.16 -17.38
CA ALA A 87 -19.53 1.57 -16.99
C ALA A 87 -19.19 2.53 -18.16
N LYS A 88 -18.17 2.20 -18.96
CA LYS A 88 -17.81 2.97 -20.16
C LYS A 88 -18.90 2.93 -21.23
N VAL A 89 -19.50 1.76 -21.47
CA VAL A 89 -20.62 1.60 -22.42
C VAL A 89 -21.87 2.35 -21.93
N ALA A 90 -22.08 2.42 -20.61
CA ALA A 90 -23.13 3.24 -19.99
C ALA A 90 -22.87 4.76 -20.06
N GLY A 91 -21.76 5.21 -20.66
CA GLY A 91 -21.43 6.62 -20.85
C GLY A 91 -20.74 7.28 -19.65
N MET A 92 -20.25 6.51 -18.67
CA MET A 92 -19.53 7.07 -17.53
C MET A 92 -18.16 7.62 -17.94
N ARG A 93 -17.83 8.82 -17.46
CA ARG A 93 -16.49 9.40 -17.61
C ARG A 93 -15.49 8.61 -16.76
N GLN A 94 -14.23 8.52 -17.18
CA GLN A 94 -13.17 7.80 -16.45
C GLN A 94 -13.11 8.13 -14.95
N LEU A 95 -13.25 9.41 -14.58
CA LEU A 95 -13.28 9.82 -13.17
C LEU A 95 -14.49 9.27 -12.40
N GLN A 96 -15.65 9.14 -13.04
CA GLN A 96 -16.84 8.56 -12.42
C GLN A 96 -16.66 7.06 -12.21
N VAL A 97 -16.00 6.36 -13.14
CA VAL A 97 -15.69 4.93 -12.98
C VAL A 97 -14.73 4.72 -11.81
N ILE A 98 -13.66 5.51 -11.73
CA ILE A 98 -12.70 5.42 -10.63
C ILE A 98 -13.38 5.67 -9.29
N ILE A 99 -14.10 6.79 -9.13
CA ILE A 99 -14.64 7.22 -7.84
C ILE A 99 -15.82 6.34 -7.39
N ASN A 100 -16.71 5.93 -8.31
CA ASN A 100 -17.95 5.24 -7.93
C ASN A 100 -17.84 3.71 -7.98
N ILE A 101 -16.90 3.15 -8.73
CA ILE A 101 -16.78 1.69 -8.93
C ILE A 101 -15.46 1.20 -8.36
N GLU A 102 -14.34 1.61 -8.94
CA GLU A 102 -13.04 1.00 -8.63
C GLU A 102 -12.58 1.31 -7.20
N LEU A 103 -12.65 2.57 -6.77
CA LEU A 103 -12.17 3.04 -5.48
C LEU A 103 -12.94 2.40 -4.30
N PRO A 104 -14.29 2.41 -4.24
CA PRO A 104 -15.01 1.76 -3.14
C PRO A 104 -14.82 0.25 -3.11
N GLN A 105 -14.66 -0.41 -4.26
CA GLN A 105 -14.42 -1.86 -4.30
C GLN A 105 -13.00 -2.24 -3.89
N MET A 106 -12.01 -1.53 -4.42
CA MET A 106 -10.62 -1.66 -3.99
C MET A 106 -10.51 -1.47 -2.48
N LEU A 107 -11.17 -0.46 -1.91
CA LEU A 107 -11.17 -0.24 -0.46
C LEU A 107 -11.73 -1.46 0.28
N ARG A 108 -12.87 -2.02 -0.14
CA ARG A 108 -13.46 -3.22 0.48
C ARG A 108 -12.52 -4.43 0.43
N PHE A 109 -11.87 -4.66 -0.71
CA PHE A 109 -10.90 -5.76 -0.86
C PHE A 109 -9.60 -5.54 -0.06
N SER A 110 -9.23 -4.28 0.17
CA SER A 110 -8.02 -3.94 0.95
C SER A 110 -8.20 -4.12 2.47
N VAL A 111 -9.45 -4.05 2.99
CA VAL A 111 -9.75 -4.16 4.43
C VAL A 111 -9.01 -5.30 5.15
N PRO A 112 -9.07 -6.58 4.69
CA PRO A 112 -8.35 -7.66 5.37
C PRO A 112 -6.83 -7.44 5.43
N GLY A 113 -6.25 -6.86 4.38
CA GLY A 113 -4.81 -6.53 4.34
C GLY A 113 -4.45 -5.36 5.27
N ILE A 114 -5.29 -4.33 5.34
CA ILE A 114 -5.13 -3.20 6.27
C ILE A 114 -5.16 -3.70 7.71
N ILE A 115 -6.11 -4.58 8.05
CA ILE A 115 -6.25 -5.15 9.39
C ILE A 115 -5.01 -5.97 9.76
N ASN A 116 -4.50 -6.78 8.83
CA ASN A 116 -3.30 -7.57 9.05
C ASN A 116 -2.08 -6.68 9.38
N GLU A 117 -1.89 -5.63 8.58
CA GLU A 117 -0.82 -4.66 8.78
C GLU A 117 -0.97 -3.88 10.10
N PHE A 118 -2.21 -3.53 10.47
CA PHE A 118 -2.52 -2.88 11.74
C PHE A 118 -2.12 -3.74 12.95
N PHE A 119 -2.44 -5.03 12.93
CA PHE A 119 -2.01 -5.96 14.00
C PHE A 119 -0.50 -6.16 14.04
N PHE A 120 0.15 -6.11 12.88
CA PHE A 120 1.61 -6.17 12.82
C PHE A 120 2.23 -4.92 13.48
N CYS A 121 1.74 -3.73 13.14
CA CYS A 121 2.21 -2.45 13.70
C CYS A 121 2.14 -2.42 15.23
N ILE A 122 1.03 -2.88 15.81
CA ILE A 122 0.85 -2.96 17.27
C ILE A 122 1.92 -3.86 17.92
N LYS A 123 2.23 -5.01 17.30
CA LYS A 123 3.24 -5.93 17.83
C LYS A 123 4.64 -5.32 17.79
N SER A 124 4.99 -4.63 16.69
CA SER A 124 6.29 -3.97 16.55
C SER A 124 6.48 -2.81 17.54
N ASP A 125 5.45 -1.99 17.75
CA ASP A 125 5.51 -0.87 18.70
C ASP A 125 5.63 -1.36 20.15
N ALA A 126 4.91 -2.44 20.50
CA ALA A 126 4.99 -3.04 21.82
C ALA A 126 6.39 -3.58 22.14
N LEU A 127 7.03 -4.28 21.18
CA LEU A 127 8.39 -4.80 21.36
C LEU A 127 9.39 -3.66 21.57
N CYS A 128 9.27 -2.59 20.78
CA CYS A 128 10.20 -1.47 20.88
C CYS A 128 10.00 -0.66 22.17
N LEU A 129 8.75 -0.45 22.61
CA LEU A 129 8.45 0.17 23.89
C LEU A 129 9.01 -0.66 25.07
N TYR A 130 8.93 -1.99 24.98
CA TYR A 130 9.51 -2.89 25.97
C TYR A 130 11.04 -2.77 26.06
N CYS A 131 11.74 -2.71 24.92
CA CYS A 131 13.20 -2.52 24.88
C CYS A 131 13.66 -1.17 25.47
N ARG A 132 12.78 -0.16 25.54
CA ARG A 132 13.09 1.12 26.18
C ARG A 132 13.02 1.05 27.72
N TYR A 133 12.20 0.17 28.27
CA TYR A 133 11.94 0.09 29.71
C TYR A 133 12.85 -0.89 30.47
N ARG A 134 13.88 -1.42 29.82
CA ARG A 134 14.86 -2.36 30.38
C ARG A 134 16.28 -1.87 30.11
#